data_AF-A0A2K1IUL8-F1
#
_entry.id   AF-A0A2K1IUL8-F1
#
_cell.length_a   1.000
_cell.length_b   1.000
_cell.length_c   1.000
_cell.angle_alpha   90.00
_cell.angle_beta   90.00
_cell.angle_gamma   90.00
#
_symmetry.space_group_name_H-M   'P 1'
#
loop_
_entity.id
_entity.type
_entity.pdbx_description
1 polymer ?
#
loop_
_entity_poly.entity_id
_entity_poly.type
_entity_poly.pdbx_seq_one_letter_code
_entity_poly.pdbx_strand_id
1 'polypeptide(L)'
;MTTGGMSAARGMSALFRSSQMASAMRLRAGAGLPVGSMEVPAHPLPENAELIWDDGSPFPEPCLDNVAPMVGKYEALAWLLGGMGLFAGIGGLAAWNDKASRIPWAPREYPYDDLKVELGKE
;
A
#
# COMPACT_ATOMS: atom_id res chain seq x y z
N MET A 1 45.54 -45.62 -6.99
CA MET A 1 44.47 -45.91 -7.96
C MET A 1 43.19 -46.14 -7.19
N THR A 2 42.26 -45.19 -7.20
CA THR A 2 40.80 -45.41 -7.31
C THR A 2 40.13 -44.03 -7.44
N THR A 3 39.55 -43.82 -8.61
CA THR A 3 38.72 -42.68 -9.01
C THR A 3 37.32 -42.81 -8.39
N GLY A 4 36.82 -41.76 -7.75
CA GLY A 4 35.41 -41.63 -7.35
C GLY A 4 34.72 -40.58 -8.21
N GLY A 5 33.91 -41.01 -9.17
CA GLY A 5 33.13 -40.14 -10.04
C GLY A 5 31.75 -39.77 -9.50
N MET A 6 31.23 -38.68 -10.07
CA MET A 6 29.82 -38.32 -10.34
C MET A 6 28.86 -38.15 -9.15
N SER A 7 28.25 -36.97 -9.03
CA SER A 7 26.89 -36.76 -9.58
C SER A 7 26.33 -35.38 -9.20
N ALA A 8 26.08 -34.57 -10.22
CA ALA A 8 25.26 -33.36 -10.15
C ALA A 8 23.79 -33.76 -10.38
N ALA A 9 22.91 -33.43 -9.43
CA ALA A 9 21.46 -33.23 -9.66
C ALA A 9 20.71 -33.11 -8.32
N ARG A 10 20.42 -31.89 -7.89
CA ARG A 10 19.28 -31.55 -7.01
C ARG A 10 18.90 -30.13 -7.41
N GLY A 11 17.74 -29.80 -7.98
CA GLY A 11 16.45 -30.46 -7.99
C GLY A 11 15.46 -29.31 -7.83
N MET A 12 14.77 -28.95 -8.92
CA MET A 12 13.76 -27.89 -8.99
C MET A 12 12.70 -28.06 -7.90
N SER A 13 12.32 -26.97 -7.23
CA SER A 13 11.17 -26.92 -6.34
C SER A 13 10.46 -25.57 -6.49
N ALA A 14 9.95 -25.29 -7.68
CA ALA A 14 8.92 -24.26 -7.87
C ALA A 14 7.55 -24.93 -7.67
N LEU A 15 7.12 -25.04 -6.41
CA LEU A 15 5.76 -25.45 -6.06
C LEU A 15 4.96 -24.25 -5.58
N PHE A 16 3.97 -23.89 -6.40
CA PHE A 16 2.61 -23.54 -6.02
C PHE A 16 2.42 -22.75 -4.72
N ARG A 17 2.12 -21.44 -4.87
CA ARG A 17 1.29 -20.72 -3.89
C ARG A 17 0.38 -19.72 -4.59
N SER A 18 -0.61 -20.27 -5.31
CA SER A 18 -1.72 -19.51 -5.91
C SER A 18 -3.05 -20.06 -5.39
N SER A 19 -3.40 -19.75 -4.14
CA SER A 19 -4.72 -20.14 -3.59
C SER A 19 -5.21 -19.25 -2.43
N GLN A 20 -4.94 -17.93 -2.46
CA GLN A 20 -5.45 -17.01 -1.42
C GLN A 20 -6.18 -15.78 -1.97
N MET A 21 -6.94 -15.93 -3.06
CA MET A 21 -7.77 -14.83 -3.61
C MET A 21 -9.29 -15.11 -3.61
N ALA A 22 -9.76 -16.19 -2.98
CA ALA A 22 -11.18 -16.57 -3.00
C ALA A 22 -11.97 -16.23 -1.73
N SER A 23 -11.35 -15.63 -0.70
CA SER A 23 -12.05 -15.32 0.57
C SER A 23 -12.50 -13.86 0.70
N ALA A 24 -12.27 -13.01 -0.31
CA ALA A 24 -12.57 -11.58 -0.26
C ALA A 24 -14.07 -11.24 -0.47
N MET A 25 -14.91 -12.24 -0.77
CA MET A 25 -16.32 -12.03 -1.13
C MET A 25 -17.25 -12.86 -0.23
N ARG A 26 -17.15 -12.69 1.08
CA ARG A 26 -18.21 -13.11 2.02
C ARG A 26 -18.75 -11.87 2.70
N LEU A 27 -19.91 -11.43 2.21
CA LEU A 27 -20.89 -10.54 2.83
C LEU A 27 -20.32 -9.37 3.66
N ARG A 28 -19.99 -8.27 2.99
CA ARG A 28 -19.97 -6.94 3.60
C ARG A 28 -21.34 -6.27 3.39
N ALA A 29 -22.36 -6.77 4.08
CA ALA A 29 -23.60 -6.02 4.29
C ALA A 29 -23.50 -5.46 5.71
N GLY A 30 -23.14 -4.18 5.85
CA GLY A 30 -22.90 -3.49 7.12
C GLY A 30 -24.15 -3.23 7.97
N ALA A 31 -25.09 -4.18 7.99
CA ALA A 31 -26.12 -4.23 9.01
C ALA A 31 -25.63 -5.22 10.06
N GLY A 32 -24.99 -4.71 11.12
CA GLY A 32 -24.49 -5.52 12.22
C GLY A 32 -25.54 -6.52 12.70
N LEU A 33 -25.07 -7.67 13.19
CA LEU A 33 -25.94 -8.63 13.86
C LEU A 33 -26.64 -7.93 15.04
N PRO A 34 -27.85 -8.39 15.44
CA PRO A 34 -28.49 -7.86 16.64
C PRO A 34 -27.51 -7.93 17.81
N VAL A 35 -27.27 -6.77 18.45
CA VAL A 35 -26.37 -6.65 19.63
C VAL A 35 -26.67 -7.79 20.60
N GLY A 36 -25.65 -8.59 20.88
CA GLY A 36 -25.75 -9.65 21.88
C GLY A 36 -26.07 -9.02 23.23
N SER A 37 -26.96 -9.64 24.01
CA SER A 37 -27.14 -9.25 25.39
C SER A 37 -25.81 -9.51 26.13
N MET A 38 -25.13 -8.44 26.56
CA MET A 38 -23.93 -8.56 27.38
C MET A 38 -24.20 -9.43 28.61
N GLU A 39 -23.36 -10.44 28.82
CA GLU A 39 -23.44 -11.28 30.01
C GLU A 39 -23.23 -10.41 31.26
N VAL A 40 -24.09 -10.56 32.26
CA VAL A 40 -24.03 -9.74 33.47
C VAL A 40 -22.71 -10.01 34.18
N PRO A 41 -21.88 -8.98 34.46
CA PRO A 41 -20.59 -9.18 35.09
C PRO A 41 -20.75 -9.83 36.46
N ALA A 42 -20.27 -11.07 36.62
CA ALA A 42 -20.22 -11.76 37.90
C ALA A 42 -19.18 -11.15 38.86
N HIS A 43 -18.25 -10.35 38.31
CA HIS A 43 -17.13 -9.73 38.99
C HIS A 43 -17.03 -8.25 38.60
N PRO A 44 -16.42 -7.39 39.45
CA PRO A 44 -16.15 -6.01 39.09
C PRO A 44 -15.31 -5.96 37.81
N LEU A 45 -15.79 -5.19 36.82
CA LEU A 45 -15.11 -5.02 35.56
C LEU A 45 -13.76 -4.31 35.79
N PRO A 46 -12.69 -4.71 35.07
CA PRO A 46 -11.45 -3.96 35.10
C PRO A 46 -11.68 -2.56 34.52
N GLU A 47 -10.97 -1.56 35.05
CA GLU A 47 -11.12 -0.14 34.66
C GLU A 47 -10.95 0.10 33.15
N ASN A 48 -10.17 -0.74 32.47
CA ASN A 48 -9.91 -0.68 31.04
C ASN A 48 -10.91 -1.51 30.20
N ALA A 49 -11.94 -2.10 30.79
CA ALA A 49 -12.95 -2.86 30.04
C ALA A 49 -13.70 -1.98 29.03
N GLU A 50 -13.87 -0.69 29.33
CA GLU A 50 -14.48 0.31 28.44
C GLU A 50 -13.64 0.63 27.19
N LEU A 51 -12.33 0.36 27.23
CA LEU A 51 -11.43 0.56 26.09
C LEU A 51 -11.48 -0.59 25.08
N ILE A 52 -12.11 -1.70 25.48
CA ILE A 52 -12.32 -2.86 24.62
C ILE A 52 -13.75 -2.74 24.07
N TRP A 53 -13.86 -2.45 22.79
CA TRP A 53 -15.15 -2.39 22.10
C TRP A 53 -15.58 -3.82 21.75
N ASP A 54 -16.24 -4.48 22.70
CA ASP A 54 -16.90 -5.77 22.53
C ASP A 54 -18.42 -5.56 22.38
N ASP A 55 -19.00 -6.07 21.29
CA ASP A 55 -20.44 -5.98 21.01
C ASP A 55 -21.24 -7.18 21.58
N GLY A 56 -20.56 -8.07 22.32
CA GLY A 56 -21.14 -9.27 22.91
C GLY A 56 -21.40 -10.38 21.89
N SER A 57 -20.86 -10.26 20.67
CA SER A 57 -20.94 -11.28 19.63
C SER A 57 -20.03 -12.48 19.98
N PRO A 58 -20.51 -13.73 19.84
CA PRO A 58 -19.66 -14.91 19.93
C PRO A 58 -18.75 -15.08 18.70
N PHE A 59 -18.93 -14.25 17.66
CA PHE A 59 -18.10 -14.27 16.46
C PHE A 59 -17.01 -13.21 16.58
N PRO A 60 -15.71 -13.60 16.53
CA PRO A 60 -14.63 -12.63 16.50
C PRO A 60 -14.75 -11.78 15.23
N GLU A 61 -14.60 -10.47 15.38
CA GLU A 61 -14.60 -9.51 14.31
C GLU A 61 -13.14 -9.27 13.88
N PRO A 62 -12.61 -9.99 12.89
CA PRO A 62 -11.18 -10.00 12.60
C PRO A 62 -10.62 -8.63 12.17
N CYS A 63 -11.48 -7.66 11.84
CA CYS A 63 -11.08 -6.29 11.51
C CYS A 63 -10.95 -5.36 12.73
N LEU A 64 -11.56 -5.72 13.86
CA LEU A 64 -11.50 -4.97 15.12
C LEU A 64 -10.61 -5.69 16.13
N ASP A 65 -10.67 -7.02 16.18
CA ASP A 65 -9.90 -7.85 17.12
C ASP A 65 -8.43 -8.02 16.71
N ASN A 66 -8.15 -8.05 15.39
CA ASN A 66 -6.78 -8.06 14.92
C ASN A 66 -6.34 -6.62 14.66
N VAL A 67 -5.72 -6.03 15.68
CA VAL A 67 -4.87 -4.86 15.48
C VAL A 67 -3.81 -5.28 14.46
N ALA A 68 -3.89 -4.71 13.26
CA ALA A 68 -2.88 -4.94 12.22
C ALA A 68 -1.49 -4.72 12.84
N PRO A 69 -0.49 -5.56 12.52
CA PRO A 69 0.84 -5.40 13.08
C PRO A 69 1.28 -3.95 12.85
N MET A 70 1.48 -3.22 13.95
CA MET A 70 1.85 -1.81 13.86
C MET A 70 3.18 -1.73 13.12
N VAL A 71 3.13 -1.12 11.93
CA VAL A 71 4.32 -0.87 11.12
C VAL A 71 5.28 -0.02 11.95
N GLY A 72 6.52 -0.47 12.10
CA GLY A 72 7.50 0.23 12.92
C GLY A 72 7.80 1.63 12.36
N LYS A 73 8.24 2.57 13.21
CA LYS A 73 8.54 3.97 12.79
C LYS A 73 9.46 4.07 11.55
N TYR A 74 10.48 3.21 11.48
CA TYR A 74 11.42 3.20 10.36
C TYR A 74 10.86 2.47 9.13
N GLU A 75 10.01 1.48 9.35
CA GLU A 75 9.34 0.76 8.27
C GLU A 75 8.32 1.68 7.59
N ALA A 76 7.53 2.43 8.37
CA ALA A 76 6.61 3.44 7.87
C ALA A 76 7.34 4.54 7.08
N LEU A 77 8.49 4.98 7.59
CA LEU A 77 9.35 5.94 6.90
C LEU A 77 9.93 5.37 5.59
N ALA A 78 10.33 4.10 5.58
CA ALA A 78 10.80 3.43 4.38
C ALA A 78 9.70 3.31 3.32
N TRP A 79 8.47 3.01 3.72
CA TRP A 79 7.31 3.00 2.80
C TRP A 79 7.00 4.38 2.24
N LEU A 80 7.08 5.43 3.06
CA LEU A 80 6.89 6.80 2.61
C LEU A 80 7.97 7.23 1.62
N LEU A 81 9.24 7.05 1.98
CA LEU A 81 10.37 7.41 1.13
C LEU A 81 10.45 6.55 -0.13
N GLY A 82 10.10 5.27 -0.03
CA GLY A 82 10.02 4.38 -1.19
C GLY A 82 8.93 4.80 -2.16
N GLY A 83 7.73 5.11 -1.65
CA GLY A 83 6.62 5.61 -2.46
C GLY A 83 6.95 6.94 -3.13
N MET A 84 7.43 7.93 -2.36
CA MET A 84 7.80 9.24 -2.90
C MET A 84 8.99 9.16 -3.86
N GLY A 85 9.98 8.31 -3.56
CA GLY A 85 11.16 8.10 -4.38
C GLY A 85 10.84 7.48 -5.74
N LEU A 86 9.87 6.55 -5.79
CA LEU A 86 9.37 5.99 -7.05
C LEU A 86 8.77 7.10 -7.94
N PHE A 87 7.88 7.93 -7.40
CA PHE A 87 7.25 9.02 -8.17
C PHE A 87 8.26 10.06 -8.62
N ALA A 88 9.20 10.44 -7.75
CA ALA A 88 10.29 11.35 -8.10
C ALA A 88 11.19 10.75 -9.20
N GLY A 89 11.49 9.45 -9.12
CA GLY A 89 12.26 8.73 -10.14
C GLY A 89 11.57 8.71 -11.50
N ILE A 90 10.27 8.39 -11.54
CA ILE A 90 9.48 8.42 -12.78
C ILE A 90 9.42 9.85 -13.35
N GLY A 91 9.17 10.85 -12.51
CA GLY A 91 9.17 12.26 -12.93
C GLY A 91 10.51 12.72 -13.49
N GLY A 92 11.62 12.33 -12.85
CA GLY A 92 12.97 12.61 -13.32
C GLY A 92 13.29 11.94 -14.66
N LEU A 93 12.92 10.67 -14.83
CA LEU A 93 13.08 9.97 -16.12
C LEU A 93 12.22 10.59 -17.22
N ALA A 94 11.00 11.04 -16.88
CA ALA A 94 10.13 11.75 -17.82
C ALA A 94 10.71 13.10 -18.25
N ALA A 95 11.32 13.84 -17.32
CA ALA A 95 12.01 15.09 -17.62
C ALA A 95 13.31 14.87 -18.43
N TRP A 96 14.05 13.79 -18.15
CA TRP A 96 15.24 13.41 -18.89
C TRP A 96 14.92 13.00 -20.34
N ASN A 97 13.80 12.32 -20.55
CA ASN A 97 13.31 12.00 -21.89
C ASN A 97 12.58 13.21 -22.51
N ASP A 98 13.35 14.25 -22.83
CA ASP A 98 12.84 15.53 -23.32
C ASP A 98 11.83 15.33 -24.46
N LYS A 99 10.56 15.61 -24.15
CA LYS A 99 9.46 15.56 -25.10
C LYS A 99 9.46 16.78 -26.01
N ALA A 100 10.20 17.85 -25.69
CA ALA A 100 10.29 19.06 -26.50
C ALA A 100 10.97 18.78 -27.85
N SER A 101 11.94 17.85 -27.91
CA SER A 101 12.55 17.39 -29.16
C SER A 101 11.58 16.65 -30.11
N ARG A 102 10.41 16.20 -29.62
CA ARG A 102 9.38 15.51 -30.42
C ARG A 102 8.26 16.44 -30.89
N ILE A 103 8.38 17.74 -30.69
CA ILE A 103 7.39 18.72 -31.13
C ILE A 103 7.73 19.11 -32.57
N PRO A 104 6.89 18.76 -33.58
CA PRO A 104 7.19 19.04 -34.99
C PRO A 104 6.92 20.49 -35.41
N TRP A 105 6.56 21.37 -34.48
CA TRP A 105 6.28 22.79 -34.73
C TRP A 105 7.21 23.69 -33.94
N ALA A 106 7.55 24.83 -34.53
CA ALA A 106 8.33 25.86 -33.86
C ALA A 106 7.54 26.48 -32.70
N PRO A 107 8.23 26.99 -31.65
CA PRO A 107 7.60 27.78 -30.61
C PRO A 107 6.85 28.99 -31.19
N ARG A 108 5.78 29.41 -30.51
CA ARG A 108 5.00 30.57 -30.94
C ARG A 108 5.80 31.85 -30.72
N GLU A 109 6.20 32.48 -31.81
CA GLU A 109 6.78 33.82 -31.80
C GLU A 109 5.67 34.86 -31.70
N TYR A 110 5.90 35.90 -30.91
CA TYR A 110 4.97 37.02 -30.80
C TYR A 110 5.59 38.33 -31.31
N PRO A 111 4.80 39.19 -31.97
CA PRO A 111 5.26 40.51 -32.39
C PRO A 111 5.52 41.43 -31.19
N TYR A 112 6.30 42.49 -31.39
CA TYR A 112 6.70 43.47 -30.35
C TYR A 112 7.56 42.87 -29.22
N ASP A 113 8.65 42.19 -29.59
CA ASP A 113 9.64 41.62 -28.66
C ASP A 113 8.99 40.78 -27.54
N ASP A 114 8.23 39.75 -27.93
CA ASP A 114 7.48 38.85 -27.05
C ASP A 114 6.50 39.54 -26.09
N LEU A 115 5.93 40.69 -26.49
CA LEU A 115 5.00 41.48 -25.69
C LEU A 115 5.56 41.82 -24.29
N LYS A 116 6.89 41.97 -24.15
CA LYS A 116 7.53 42.27 -22.85
C LYS A 116 6.86 43.43 -22.12
N VAL A 117 6.59 44.51 -22.84
CA VAL A 117 5.92 45.71 -22.31
C VAL A 117 4.49 45.39 -21.85
N GLU A 118 3.72 44.60 -22.59
CA GLU A 118 2.36 44.24 -22.21
C GLU A 118 2.30 43.21 -21.08
N LEU A 119 3.35 42.40 -20.94
CA LEU A 119 3.52 41.45 -19.84
C LEU A 119 4.12 42.09 -18.58
N GLY A 120 4.30 43.42 -18.58
CA GLY A 120 4.80 44.18 -17.44
C GLY A 120 6.30 43.99 -17.17
N LYS A 121 7.06 43.58 -18.18
CA LYS A 121 8.53 43.61 -18.16
C LYS A 121 8.98 44.93 -18.78
N GLU A 122 9.70 45.72 -17.99
CA GLU A 122 10.36 46.96 -18.42
C GLU A 122 11.63 46.68 -19.23
#